data_AF-A0A0C5CHG2-F1
#
_entry.id   AF-A0A0C5CHG2-F1
#
_cell.length_a   1.000
_cell.length_b   1.000
_cell.length_c   1.000
_cell.angle_alpha   90.00
_cell.angle_beta   90.00
_cell.angle_gamma   90.00
#
_symmetry.space_group_name_H-M   'P 1'
#
loop_
_entity.id
_entity.type
_entity.pdbx_description
1 polymer ?
#
loop_
_entity_poly.entity_id
_entity_poly.type
_entity_poly.pdbx_seq_one_letter_code
_entity_poly.pdbx_strand_id
1 'polypeptide(L)'
;VVRTLEERQRRAGHALLGELASEGIRVADWSDLSQARRKWLRKHYLRNIYPLVTPQATDPAHPFPFISNLSLNLLVTLRYPDDEHTLVARVKVPVGAGIPRLVRAGDASVWVPLESVMANNLDLLFPGMKILSCEVFRVTRNAIYDVDEDMADDLLELMEAGLRKRKLAPIVRLQVAQGFDANRLQMLTSVLGLREADVFEGDGLTGLRDLMGDASARPSRAQGSSPSPLRPPDLLTDRPIFDIVREEGPILLHHPYKVFNT
;
A
#
# COMPACT_ATOMS: atom_id res chain seq x y z
N VAL A 1 -11.76 -14.13 -14.97
CA VAL A 1 -12.49 -13.25 -14.00
C VAL A 1 -11.58 -12.22 -13.34
N VAL A 2 -10.54 -12.60 -12.59
CA VAL A 2 -9.66 -11.64 -11.87
C VAL A 2 -8.98 -10.64 -12.80
N ARG A 3 -8.37 -11.08 -13.90
CA ARG A 3 -7.74 -10.19 -14.90
C ARG A 3 -8.72 -9.14 -15.44
N THR A 4 -9.93 -9.56 -15.80
CA THR A 4 -11.00 -8.67 -16.25
C THR A 4 -11.41 -7.63 -15.20
N LEU A 5 -11.41 -7.99 -13.92
CA LEU A 5 -11.69 -7.05 -12.83
C LEU A 5 -10.54 -6.04 -12.66
N GLU A 6 -9.28 -6.46 -12.77
CA GLU A 6 -8.14 -5.53 -12.73
C GLU A 6 -8.16 -4.55 -13.91
N GLU A 7 -8.46 -5.01 -15.12
CA GLU A 7 -8.62 -4.13 -16.29
C GLU A 7 -9.75 -3.12 -16.10
N ARG A 8 -10.87 -3.52 -15.47
CA ARG A 8 -11.96 -2.60 -15.12
C ARG A 8 -11.52 -1.60 -14.05
N GLN A 9 -10.85 -2.07 -13.01
CA GLN A 9 -10.33 -1.22 -11.93
C GLN A 9 -9.37 -0.16 -12.48
N ARG A 10 -8.47 -0.56 -13.38
CA ARG A 10 -7.51 0.34 -14.01
C ARG A 10 -8.18 1.40 -14.88
N ARG A 11 -9.13 1.00 -15.73
CA ARG A 11 -9.91 1.96 -16.53
C ARG A 11 -10.66 2.97 -15.65
N ALA A 12 -11.28 2.51 -14.57
CA ALA A 12 -11.93 3.39 -13.60
C ALA A 12 -10.92 4.33 -12.91
N GLY A 13 -9.72 3.83 -12.57
CA GLY A 13 -8.64 4.65 -12.03
C GLY A 13 -8.18 5.75 -12.98
N HIS A 14 -8.00 5.45 -14.26
CA HIS A 14 -7.62 6.44 -15.27
C HIS A 14 -8.71 7.50 -15.46
N ALA A 15 -9.98 7.09 -15.55
CA ALA A 15 -11.11 8.01 -15.63
C ALA A 15 -11.18 8.94 -14.40
N LEU A 16 -11.03 8.38 -13.20
CA LEU A 16 -11.02 9.14 -11.95
C LEU A 16 -9.87 10.17 -11.90
N LEU A 17 -8.66 9.80 -12.34
CA LEU A 17 -7.55 10.74 -12.41
C LEU A 17 -7.83 11.91 -13.37
N GLY A 18 -8.54 11.63 -14.48
CA GLY A 18 -9.01 12.66 -15.41
C GLY A 18 -10.06 13.59 -14.79
N GLU A 19 -11.05 13.04 -14.09
CA GLU A 19 -12.07 13.82 -13.37
C GLU A 19 -11.44 14.69 -12.27
N LEU A 20 -10.52 14.12 -11.48
CA LEU A 20 -9.78 14.88 -10.45
C LEU A 20 -8.99 16.05 -11.06
N ALA A 21 -8.37 15.83 -12.23
CA ALA A 21 -7.63 16.90 -12.91
C ALA A 21 -8.56 18.06 -13.32
N SER A 22 -9.81 17.77 -13.72
CA SER A 22 -10.82 18.80 -14.04
C SER A 22 -11.24 19.63 -12.83
N GLU A 23 -11.15 19.06 -11.63
CA GLU A 23 -11.38 19.72 -10.33
C GLU A 23 -10.10 20.35 -9.74
N GLY A 24 -9.03 20.43 -10.54
CA GLY A 24 -7.75 21.05 -10.13
C GLY A 24 -6.87 20.15 -9.24
N ILE A 25 -7.17 18.86 -9.12
CA ILE A 25 -6.37 17.87 -8.40
C ILE A 25 -5.60 17.01 -9.42
N ARG A 26 -4.31 17.30 -9.60
CA ARG A 26 -3.46 16.60 -10.57
C ARG A 26 -2.50 15.66 -9.86
N VAL A 27 -2.59 14.36 -10.15
CA VAL A 27 -1.51 13.41 -9.87
C VAL A 27 -0.51 13.50 -11.02
N ALA A 28 0.70 13.97 -10.73
CA ALA A 28 1.72 14.28 -11.72
C ALA A 28 2.89 13.30 -11.66
N ASP A 29 3.45 12.98 -12.81
CA ASP A 29 4.74 12.31 -12.92
C ASP A 29 5.88 13.23 -12.51
N TRP A 30 6.96 12.63 -11.99
CA TRP A 30 8.13 13.38 -11.53
C TRP A 30 8.79 14.21 -12.64
N SER A 31 8.78 13.69 -13.88
CA SER A 31 9.29 14.36 -15.08
C SER A 31 8.61 15.70 -15.34
N ASP A 32 7.34 15.84 -14.97
CA ASP A 32 6.53 17.03 -15.25
C ASP A 32 6.66 18.11 -14.17
N LEU A 33 7.36 17.80 -13.07
CA LEU A 33 7.51 18.72 -11.96
C LEU A 33 8.57 19.79 -12.25
N SER A 34 8.26 21.03 -11.87
CA SER A 34 9.25 22.10 -11.86
C SER A 34 10.39 21.78 -10.87
N GLN A 35 11.56 22.37 -11.12
CA GLN A 35 12.72 22.18 -10.24
C GLN A 35 12.44 22.58 -8.79
N ALA A 36 11.62 23.63 -8.58
CA ALA A 36 11.20 24.06 -7.24
C ALA A 36 10.38 22.98 -6.52
N ARG A 37 9.42 22.35 -7.21
CA ARG A 37 8.61 21.24 -6.66
C ARG A 37 9.48 20.02 -6.35
N ARG A 38 10.41 19.66 -7.23
CA ARG A 38 11.37 18.55 -7.00
C ARG A 38 12.23 18.80 -5.76
N LYS A 39 12.76 20.02 -5.59
CA LYS A 39 13.52 20.42 -4.39
C LYS A 39 12.68 20.34 -3.12
N TRP A 40 11.42 20.79 -3.18
CA TRP A 40 10.48 20.69 -2.06
C TRP A 40 10.24 19.21 -1.68
N LEU A 41 9.94 18.35 -2.67
CA LEU A 41 9.69 16.93 -2.44
C LEU A 41 10.91 16.21 -1.89
N ARG A 42 12.12 16.54 -2.36
CA ARG A 42 13.36 16.00 -1.82
C ARG A 42 13.54 16.38 -0.34
N LYS A 43 13.29 17.63 0.03
CA LYS A 43 13.35 18.08 1.43
C LYS A 43 12.30 17.37 2.30
N HIS A 44 11.08 17.22 1.78
CA HIS A 44 10.02 16.47 2.44
C HIS A 44 10.40 14.99 2.63
N TYR A 45 10.94 14.35 1.59
CA TYR A 45 11.44 12.98 1.61
C TYR A 45 12.50 12.79 2.68
N LEU A 46 13.56 13.62 2.68
CA LEU A 46 14.66 13.53 3.63
C LEU A 46 14.19 13.65 5.09
N ARG A 47 13.22 14.53 5.36
CA ARG A 47 12.74 14.79 6.73
C ARG A 47 11.73 13.76 7.24
N ASN A 48 10.79 13.35 6.39
CA ASN A 48 9.59 12.64 6.85
C ASN A 48 9.51 11.19 6.38
N ILE A 49 10.26 10.79 5.34
CA ILE A 49 10.14 9.47 4.70
C ILE A 49 11.45 8.69 4.81
N TYR A 50 12.58 9.30 4.43
CA TYR A 50 13.91 8.67 4.44
C TYR A 50 14.25 7.96 5.76
N PRO A 51 13.98 8.52 6.96
CA PRO A 51 14.29 7.84 8.23
C PRO A 51 13.52 6.53 8.47
N LEU A 52 12.48 6.26 7.69
CA LEU A 52 11.59 5.11 7.83
C LEU A 52 11.90 4.01 6.81
N VAL A 53 12.87 4.24 5.94
CA VAL A 53 13.16 3.39 4.80
C VAL A 53 14.50 2.71 5.01
N THR A 54 14.52 1.38 4.89
CA THR A 54 15.74 0.57 4.95
C THR A 54 15.89 -0.19 3.63
N PRO A 55 16.96 0.07 2.85
CA PRO A 55 17.23 -0.71 1.66
C PRO A 55 17.74 -2.10 2.03
N GLN A 56 17.33 -3.11 1.26
CA GLN A 56 17.73 -4.50 1.48
C GLN A 56 18.38 -5.03 0.21
N ALA A 57 19.71 -5.03 0.18
CA ALA A 57 20.49 -5.59 -0.92
C ALA A 57 20.36 -7.12 -0.95
N THR A 58 20.44 -7.69 -2.16
CA THR A 58 20.47 -9.14 -2.41
C THR A 58 21.81 -9.48 -3.02
N ASP A 59 22.46 -10.51 -2.48
CA ASP A 59 23.73 -11.07 -2.97
C ASP A 59 23.75 -12.59 -2.69
N PRO A 60 24.76 -13.35 -3.16
CA PRO A 60 24.80 -14.81 -2.94
C PRO A 60 24.78 -15.25 -1.47
N ALA A 61 25.25 -14.41 -0.55
CA ALA A 61 25.22 -14.67 0.89
C ALA A 61 23.92 -14.19 1.57
N HIS A 62 23.21 -13.25 0.94
CA HIS A 62 21.96 -12.66 1.45
C HIS A 62 20.80 -12.90 0.47
N PRO A 63 19.93 -13.90 0.74
CA PRO A 63 18.82 -14.21 -0.14
C PRO A 63 17.84 -13.03 -0.23
N PHE A 64 17.05 -13.02 -1.30
CA PHE A 64 16.11 -11.94 -1.55
C PHE A 64 15.14 -11.75 -0.37
N PRO A 65 14.95 -10.50 0.07
CA PRO A 65 14.27 -10.23 1.33
C PRO A 65 12.78 -10.58 1.27
N PHE A 66 12.22 -10.87 2.45
CA PHE A 66 10.79 -11.08 2.60
C PHE A 66 9.96 -9.86 2.17
N ILE A 67 8.96 -10.09 1.33
CA ILE A 67 8.02 -9.05 0.87
C ILE A 67 6.70 -9.14 1.65
N SER A 68 6.32 -8.02 2.28
CA SER A 68 5.05 -7.89 3.00
C SER A 68 3.86 -7.96 2.02
N ASN A 69 2.81 -8.68 2.42
CA ASN A 69 1.58 -8.77 1.64
C ASN A 69 1.03 -7.37 1.31
N LEU A 70 0.63 -7.15 0.06
CA LEU A 70 0.05 -5.90 -0.42
C LEU A 70 0.93 -4.66 -0.17
N SER A 71 2.24 -4.80 0.01
CA SER A 71 3.14 -3.64 0.08
C SER A 71 3.63 -3.25 -1.31
N LEU A 72 3.76 -1.94 -1.56
CA LEU A 72 4.51 -1.42 -2.69
C LEU A 72 6.00 -1.52 -2.42
N ASN A 73 6.77 -1.86 -3.44
CA ASN A 73 8.20 -2.08 -3.35
C ASN A 73 8.89 -1.51 -4.59
N LEU A 74 10.09 -0.99 -4.39
CA LEU A 74 11.02 -0.64 -5.45
C LEU A 74 12.03 -1.77 -5.58
N LEU A 75 12.18 -2.31 -6.79
CA LEU A 75 13.33 -3.11 -7.19
C LEU A 75 14.35 -2.14 -7.79
N VAL A 76 15.53 -2.04 -7.22
CA VAL A 76 16.58 -1.11 -7.64
C VAL A 76 17.74 -1.91 -8.16
N THR A 77 18.14 -1.68 -9.40
CA THR A 77 19.38 -2.21 -9.95
C THR A 77 20.45 -1.14 -9.87
N LEU A 78 21.60 -1.52 -9.31
CA LEU A 78 22.68 -0.60 -8.97
C LEU A 78 24.03 -1.24 -9.24
N ARG A 79 25.07 -0.44 -9.41
CA ARG A 79 26.46 -0.92 -9.49
C ARG A 79 27.41 0.06 -8.81
N TYR A 80 28.57 -0.41 -8.38
CA TYR A 80 29.65 0.49 -8.01
C TYR A 80 30.23 1.16 -9.27
N PRO A 81 30.76 2.40 -9.17
CA PRO A 81 31.25 3.14 -10.32
C PRO A 81 32.31 2.41 -11.14
N ASP A 82 33.15 1.62 -10.48
CA ASP A 82 34.31 0.88 -11.00
C ASP A 82 34.07 -0.63 -11.08
N ASP A 83 32.82 -1.08 -10.92
CA ASP A 83 32.42 -2.49 -11.00
C ASP A 83 31.48 -2.70 -12.19
N GLU A 84 31.69 -3.79 -12.92
CA GLU A 84 30.82 -4.23 -14.00
C GLU A 84 29.65 -5.09 -13.47
N HIS A 85 29.76 -5.62 -12.26
CA HIS A 85 28.71 -6.40 -11.63
C HIS A 85 27.56 -5.53 -11.14
N THR A 86 26.34 -5.91 -11.54
CA THR A 86 25.12 -5.29 -11.05
C THR A 86 24.62 -5.98 -9.78
N LEU A 87 24.18 -5.18 -8.82
CA LEU A 87 23.51 -5.59 -7.62
C LEU A 87 22.03 -5.23 -7.71
N VAL A 88 21.21 -5.95 -6.93
CA VAL A 88 19.79 -5.68 -6.79
C VAL A 88 19.49 -5.39 -5.34
N ALA A 89 18.75 -4.32 -5.09
CA ALA A 89 18.21 -4.01 -3.78
C ALA A 89 16.70 -3.83 -3.84
N ARG A 90 16.03 -4.25 -2.77
CA ARG A 90 14.61 -4.01 -2.55
C ARG A 90 14.45 -2.88 -1.55
N VAL A 91 13.56 -1.95 -1.85
CA VAL A 91 13.16 -0.87 -0.94
C VAL A 91 11.66 -0.92 -0.76
N LYS A 92 11.20 -1.12 0.48
CA LYS A 92 9.76 -1.09 0.79
C LYS A 92 9.26 0.35 0.79
N VAL A 93 8.17 0.63 0.07
CA VAL A 93 7.49 1.92 0.13
C VAL A 93 6.62 1.95 1.40
N PRO A 94 6.82 2.89 2.33
CA PRO A 94 6.17 2.87 3.63
C PRO A 94 4.76 3.49 3.56
N VAL A 95 3.90 2.98 2.67
CA VAL A 95 2.50 3.42 2.61
C VAL A 95 1.72 2.89 3.81
N GLY A 96 0.95 3.76 4.46
CA GLY A 96 0.21 3.45 5.69
C GLY A 96 0.91 3.98 6.95
N ALA A 97 0.37 3.67 8.14
CA ALA A 97 0.90 4.16 9.42
C ALA A 97 1.06 5.69 9.52
N GLY A 98 0.13 6.44 8.92
CA GLY A 98 0.15 7.91 8.90
C GLY A 98 0.88 8.53 7.71
N ILE A 99 1.46 7.72 6.81
CA ILE A 99 2.10 8.19 5.59
C ILE A 99 1.15 8.00 4.41
N PRO A 100 0.70 9.10 3.76
CA PRO A 100 -0.18 9.01 2.61
C PRO A 100 0.58 8.46 1.40
N ARG A 101 -0.13 7.77 0.51
CA ARG A 101 0.48 7.30 -0.74
C ARG A 101 0.73 8.45 -1.70
N LEU A 102 -0.16 9.43 -1.74
CA LEU A 102 0.02 10.65 -2.53
C LEU A 102 0.65 11.77 -1.68
N VAL A 103 1.80 12.27 -2.12
CA VAL A 103 2.51 13.38 -1.47
C VAL A 103 2.22 14.68 -2.23
N ARG A 104 1.76 15.72 -1.52
CA ARG A 104 1.57 17.06 -2.11
C ARG A 104 2.91 17.64 -2.53
N ALA A 105 3.00 18.24 -3.72
CA ALA A 105 4.23 18.86 -4.23
C ALA A 105 4.28 20.36 -3.90
N GLY A 106 4.26 20.70 -2.61
CA GLY A 106 4.29 22.08 -2.11
C GLY A 106 2.94 22.81 -2.20
N ASP A 107 2.34 22.90 -3.40
CA ASP A 107 1.00 23.50 -3.59
C ASP A 107 -0.14 22.52 -3.28
N ALA A 108 -1.38 23.03 -3.24
CA ALA A 108 -2.55 22.25 -2.85
C ALA A 108 -3.09 21.32 -3.96
N SER A 109 -2.69 21.55 -5.22
CA SER A 109 -3.28 20.95 -6.41
C SER A 109 -2.47 19.79 -6.99
N VAL A 110 -1.14 19.79 -6.80
CA VAL A 110 -0.27 18.77 -7.42
C VAL A 110 0.15 17.73 -6.42
N TRP A 111 -0.07 16.48 -6.80
CA TRP A 111 0.20 15.28 -6.01
C TRP A 111 1.15 14.38 -6.77
N VAL A 112 2.02 13.69 -6.04
CA VAL A 112 3.01 12.79 -6.62
C VAL A 112 2.97 11.48 -5.85
N PRO A 113 2.93 10.31 -6.52
CA PRO A 113 3.00 9.02 -5.86
C PRO A 113 4.27 8.89 -5.03
N LEU A 114 4.16 8.35 -3.81
CA LEU A 114 5.27 8.18 -2.88
C LEU A 114 6.38 7.33 -3.48
N GLU A 115 6.03 6.27 -4.20
CA GLU A 115 6.97 5.43 -4.94
C GLU A 115 7.81 6.23 -5.94
N SER A 116 7.22 7.22 -6.63
CA SER A 116 7.92 8.09 -7.58
C SER A 116 8.84 9.08 -6.85
N VAL A 117 8.40 9.63 -5.71
CA VAL A 117 9.27 10.48 -4.87
C VAL A 117 10.48 9.70 -4.39
N MET A 118 10.29 8.46 -3.93
CA MET A 118 11.37 7.58 -3.48
C MET A 118 12.31 7.21 -4.62
N ALA A 119 11.78 6.76 -5.76
CA ALA A 119 12.57 6.36 -6.93
C ALA A 119 13.50 7.48 -7.45
N ASN A 120 13.07 8.74 -7.35
CA ASN A 120 13.85 9.90 -7.77
C ASN A 120 14.76 10.49 -6.68
N ASN A 121 14.85 9.85 -5.51
CA ASN A 121 15.74 10.24 -4.42
C ASN A 121 16.52 9.04 -3.85
N LEU A 122 16.71 7.99 -4.67
CA LEU A 122 17.45 6.78 -4.30
C LEU A 122 18.94 7.03 -4.06
N ASP A 123 19.49 8.14 -4.58
CA ASP A 123 20.87 8.56 -4.35
C ASP A 123 21.20 8.74 -2.86
N LEU A 124 20.18 9.07 -2.05
CA LEU A 124 20.30 9.17 -0.59
C LEU A 124 20.40 7.79 0.08
N LEU A 125 19.77 6.76 -0.48
CA LEU A 125 19.78 5.40 0.08
C LEU A 125 21.02 4.59 -0.37
N PHE A 126 21.57 4.92 -1.53
CA PHE A 126 22.72 4.21 -2.13
C PHE A 126 23.86 5.18 -2.46
N PRO A 127 24.46 5.83 -1.45
CA PRO A 127 25.54 6.79 -1.67
C PRO A 127 26.75 6.11 -2.32
N GLY A 128 27.35 6.77 -3.31
CA GLY A 128 28.53 6.26 -4.01
C GLY A 128 28.25 5.19 -5.06
N MET A 129 26.98 4.84 -5.31
CA MET A 129 26.60 3.84 -6.31
C MET A 129 25.85 4.48 -7.49
N LYS A 130 25.93 3.85 -8.67
CA LYS A 130 25.17 4.26 -9.85
C LYS A 130 23.86 3.48 -9.89
N ILE A 131 22.73 4.18 -9.85
CA ILE A 131 21.40 3.59 -10.04
C ILE A 131 21.21 3.38 -11.55
N LEU A 132 20.96 2.15 -11.96
CA LEU A 132 20.75 1.76 -13.36
C LEU A 132 19.27 1.75 -13.72
N SER A 133 18.44 1.21 -12.82
CA SER A 133 17.00 1.18 -13.00
C SER A 133 16.28 1.12 -11.64
N CYS A 134 15.00 1.47 -11.67
CA CYS A 134 14.10 1.31 -10.53
C CYS A 134 12.71 0.92 -11.05
N GLU A 135 12.21 -0.22 -10.62
CA GLU A 135 10.87 -0.69 -10.97
C GLU A 135 9.97 -0.83 -9.75
N VAL A 136 8.68 -0.54 -9.93
CA VAL A 136 7.67 -0.70 -8.87
C VAL A 136 7.00 -2.05 -9.01
N PHE A 137 6.90 -2.79 -7.89
CA PHE A 137 6.17 -4.04 -7.84
C PHE A 137 5.41 -4.22 -6.52
N ARG A 138 4.39 -5.08 -6.55
CA ARG A 138 3.57 -5.45 -5.39
C ARG A 138 3.25 -6.93 -5.43
N VAL A 139 3.21 -7.56 -4.27
CA VAL A 139 2.81 -8.97 -4.15
C VAL A 139 1.49 -9.12 -3.41
N THR A 140 0.71 -10.11 -3.80
CA THR A 140 -0.42 -10.61 -3.00
C THR A 140 -0.10 -12.01 -2.51
N ARG A 141 -0.23 -12.23 -1.21
CA ARG A 141 -0.12 -13.53 -0.57
C ARG A 141 -1.50 -14.12 -0.35
N ASN A 142 -1.57 -15.45 -0.36
CA ASN A 142 -2.80 -16.14 0.00
C ASN A 142 -3.22 -15.74 1.42
N ALA A 143 -4.52 -15.60 1.63
CA ALA A 143 -5.10 -15.29 2.93
C ALA A 143 -5.67 -16.53 3.64
N ILE A 144 -5.78 -17.65 2.91
CA ILE A 144 -6.39 -18.88 3.42
C ILE A 144 -5.34 -19.64 4.23
N TYR A 145 -5.71 -19.91 5.48
CA TYR A 145 -5.04 -20.85 6.35
C TYR A 145 -6.13 -21.80 6.86
N ASP A 146 -5.95 -23.10 6.62
CA ASP A 146 -6.70 -24.13 7.32
C ASP A 146 -6.08 -24.21 8.72
N VAL A 147 -6.81 -23.70 9.71
CA VAL A 147 -6.48 -23.93 11.12
C VAL A 147 -6.95 -25.34 11.40
N ASP A 148 -6.05 -26.26 11.75
CA ASP A 148 -6.46 -27.49 12.45
C ASP A 148 -7.03 -27.05 13.80
N GLU A 149 -8.36 -27.02 13.90
CA GLU A 149 -9.09 -26.70 15.13
C GLU A 149 -8.73 -27.69 16.26
N ASP A 150 -8.26 -28.89 15.90
CA ASP A 150 -7.84 -29.95 16.82
C ASP A 150 -6.48 -29.68 17.51
N MET A 151 -5.74 -28.63 17.10
CA MET A 151 -4.36 -28.40 17.55
C MET A 151 -4.19 -27.33 18.63
N ALA A 152 -5.26 -26.67 19.12
CA ALA A 152 -5.16 -25.91 20.37
C ALA A 152 -6.47 -25.77 21.15
N ASP A 153 -6.32 -25.79 22.48
CA ASP A 153 -7.42 -25.64 23.45
C ASP A 153 -7.87 -24.16 23.63
N ASP A 154 -7.09 -23.18 23.13
CA ASP A 154 -7.40 -21.74 23.22
C ASP A 154 -7.50 -21.07 21.83
N LEU A 155 -8.69 -20.53 21.56
CA LEU A 155 -9.00 -19.79 20.33
C LEU A 155 -8.09 -18.58 20.12
N LEU A 156 -7.68 -17.89 21.18
CA LEU A 156 -6.81 -16.71 21.07
C LEU A 156 -5.42 -17.10 20.58
N GLU A 157 -4.85 -18.18 21.13
CA GLU A 157 -3.56 -18.71 20.68
C GLU A 157 -3.61 -19.20 19.22
N LEU A 158 -4.72 -19.86 18.83
CA LEU A 158 -4.96 -20.24 17.43
C LEU A 158 -5.00 -19.02 16.50
N MET A 159 -5.70 -17.96 16.91
CA MET A 159 -5.76 -16.72 16.13
C MET A 159 -4.39 -16.05 16.02
N GLU A 160 -3.62 -15.96 17.10
CA GLU A 160 -2.25 -15.40 17.07
C GLU A 160 -1.30 -16.23 16.19
N ALA A 161 -1.35 -17.55 16.31
CA ALA A 161 -0.56 -18.48 15.49
C ALA A 161 -0.93 -18.36 14.01
N GLY A 162 -2.23 -18.29 13.70
CA GLY A 162 -2.76 -18.05 12.36
C GLY A 162 -2.27 -16.72 11.78
N LEU A 163 -2.29 -15.64 12.57
CA LEU A 163 -1.78 -14.33 12.15
C LEU A 163 -0.27 -14.35 11.85
N ARG A 164 0.54 -15.05 12.65
CA ARG A 164 1.99 -15.20 12.40
C ARG A 164 2.25 -16.01 11.13
N LYS A 165 1.58 -17.15 10.94
CA LYS A 165 1.75 -18.00 9.74
C LYS A 165 1.19 -17.34 8.48
N ARG A 166 0.13 -16.52 8.58
CA ARG A 166 -0.40 -15.75 7.44
C ARG A 166 0.62 -14.77 6.86
N LYS A 167 1.54 -14.24 7.67
CA LYS A 167 2.66 -13.44 7.13
C LYS A 167 3.53 -14.26 6.18
N LEU A 168 3.63 -15.58 6.37
CA LEU A 168 4.46 -16.49 5.59
C LEU A 168 3.71 -17.22 4.46
N ALA A 169 2.41 -16.97 4.29
CA ALA A 169 1.60 -17.58 3.24
C ALA A 169 2.22 -17.38 1.84
N PRO A 170 2.08 -18.35 0.92
CA PRO A 170 2.70 -18.28 -0.40
C PRO A 170 2.21 -17.06 -1.17
N ILE A 171 3.08 -16.53 -2.02
CA ILE A 171 2.73 -15.45 -2.94
C ILE A 171 1.92 -16.08 -4.07
N VAL A 172 0.80 -15.46 -4.41
CA VAL A 172 -0.14 -15.96 -5.44
C VAL A 172 -0.30 -14.98 -6.61
N ARG A 173 0.24 -13.78 -6.47
CA ARG A 173 0.18 -12.74 -7.51
C ARG A 173 1.31 -11.75 -7.37
N LEU A 174 1.95 -11.44 -8.50
CA LEU A 174 2.89 -10.34 -8.66
C LEU A 174 2.27 -9.29 -9.59
N GLN A 175 2.20 -8.05 -9.12
CA GLN A 175 1.76 -6.91 -9.90
C GLN A 175 2.96 -6.02 -10.21
N VAL A 176 3.12 -5.66 -11.47
CA VAL A 176 4.22 -4.84 -11.98
C VAL A 176 3.69 -3.73 -12.88
N ALA A 177 4.43 -2.61 -12.94
CA ALA A 177 4.14 -1.55 -13.89
C ALA A 177 4.42 -2.00 -15.32
N GLN A 178 3.73 -1.40 -16.28
CA GLN A 178 3.99 -1.64 -17.70
C GLN A 178 5.44 -1.30 -18.09
N GLY A 179 6.06 -2.14 -18.91
CA GLY A 179 7.44 -1.95 -19.37
C GLY A 179 8.48 -2.42 -18.35
N PHE A 180 8.08 -3.31 -17.43
CA PHE A 180 9.02 -3.99 -16.54
C PHE A 180 10.01 -4.83 -17.36
N ASP A 181 11.29 -4.73 -17.04
CA ASP A 181 12.33 -5.46 -17.76
C ASP A 181 12.20 -6.98 -17.62
N ALA A 182 12.26 -7.68 -18.75
CA ALA A 182 12.01 -9.11 -18.82
C ALA A 182 13.00 -9.94 -17.98
N ASN A 183 14.28 -9.56 -17.94
CA ASN A 183 15.29 -10.30 -17.16
C ASN A 183 15.04 -10.12 -15.66
N ARG A 184 14.72 -8.90 -15.22
CA ARG A 184 14.39 -8.63 -13.81
C ARG A 184 13.06 -9.25 -13.41
N LEU A 185 12.08 -9.27 -14.30
CA LEU A 185 10.82 -9.96 -14.06
C LEU A 185 11.05 -11.45 -13.88
N GLN A 186 11.83 -12.09 -14.76
CA GLN A 186 12.16 -13.51 -14.68
C GLN A 186 12.93 -13.84 -13.40
N MET A 187 13.92 -13.01 -13.03
CA MET A 187 14.62 -13.13 -11.74
C MET A 187 13.62 -13.08 -10.58
N LEU A 188 12.75 -12.07 -10.57
CA LEU A 188 11.79 -11.86 -9.48
C LEU A 188 10.77 -13.00 -9.40
N THR A 189 10.21 -13.47 -10.52
CA THR A 189 9.28 -14.60 -10.52
C THR A 189 9.94 -15.89 -10.06
N SER A 190 11.19 -16.14 -10.47
CA SER A 190 11.96 -17.32 -10.05
C SER A 190 12.18 -17.33 -8.53
N VAL A 191 12.68 -16.21 -7.99
CA VAL A 191 12.95 -16.07 -6.56
C VAL A 191 11.69 -16.12 -5.70
N LEU A 192 10.56 -15.62 -6.23
CA LEU A 192 9.28 -15.65 -5.53
C LEU A 192 8.48 -16.94 -5.74
N GLY A 193 8.96 -17.88 -6.55
CA GLY A 193 8.29 -19.14 -6.85
C GLY A 193 6.97 -18.95 -7.62
N LEU A 194 6.91 -17.95 -8.51
CA LEU A 194 5.71 -17.60 -9.27
C LEU A 194 5.82 -18.05 -10.72
N ARG A 195 4.67 -18.41 -11.31
CA ARG A 195 4.55 -18.69 -12.74
C ARG A 195 4.19 -17.42 -13.49
N GLU A 196 4.40 -17.40 -14.79
CA GLU A 196 3.98 -16.28 -15.66
C GLU A 196 2.49 -15.96 -15.53
N ALA A 197 1.65 -16.99 -15.36
CA ALA A 197 0.21 -16.84 -15.15
C ALA A 197 -0.15 -16.07 -13.86
N ASP A 198 0.77 -16.00 -12.90
CA ASP A 198 0.60 -15.30 -11.62
C ASP A 198 1.08 -13.83 -11.71
N VAL A 199 1.62 -13.40 -12.86
CA VAL A 199 2.08 -12.03 -13.14
C VAL A 199 0.97 -11.20 -13.78
N PHE A 200 0.80 -9.99 -13.27
CA PHE A 200 -0.18 -9.00 -13.71
C PHE A 200 0.55 -7.69 -13.99
N GLU A 201 0.71 -7.40 -15.27
CA GLU A 201 1.28 -6.15 -15.75
C GLU A 201 0.15 -5.18 -16.09
N GLY A 202 0.31 -3.90 -15.74
CA GLY A 202 -0.66 -2.87 -16.05
C GLY A 202 -0.06 -1.48 -16.09
N ASP A 203 -0.66 -0.62 -16.89
CA ASP A 203 -0.41 0.81 -16.92
C ASP A 203 -1.06 1.53 -15.71
N GLY A 204 -0.46 2.65 -15.34
CA GLY A 204 -0.92 3.50 -14.23
C GLY A 204 -0.49 3.02 -12.84
N LEU A 205 -1.18 3.50 -11.82
CA LEU A 205 -0.84 3.24 -10.42
C LEU A 205 -1.26 1.81 -10.02
N THR A 206 -0.30 0.98 -9.63
CA THR A 206 -0.57 -0.35 -9.05
C THR A 206 -1.17 -0.22 -7.64
N GLY A 207 -1.90 -1.20 -7.12
CA GLY A 207 -2.32 -1.18 -5.71
C GLY A 207 -3.26 -0.03 -5.30
N LEU A 208 -4.21 0.35 -6.15
CA LEU A 208 -5.15 1.48 -5.95
C LEU A 208 -5.90 1.48 -4.60
N ARG A 209 -5.97 0.34 -3.90
CA ARG A 209 -6.48 0.23 -2.52
C ARG A 209 -5.84 1.27 -1.59
N ASP A 210 -4.55 1.53 -1.78
CA ASP A 210 -3.78 2.42 -0.92
C ASP A 210 -4.22 3.89 -1.03
N LEU A 211 -4.94 4.25 -2.10
CA LEU A 211 -5.52 5.60 -2.27
C LEU A 211 -6.77 5.81 -1.39
N MET A 212 -7.42 4.74 -0.90
CA MET A 212 -8.65 4.88 -0.10
C MET A 212 -8.41 5.62 1.22
N GLY A 213 -7.21 5.47 1.81
CA GLY A 213 -6.80 6.08 3.07
C GLY A 213 -6.34 7.54 2.95
N ASP A 214 -6.11 8.04 1.73
CA ASP A 214 -5.62 9.40 1.49
C ASP A 214 -6.77 10.41 1.54
N ALA A 215 -7.30 10.64 2.75
CA ALA A 215 -8.35 11.63 3.00
C ALA A 215 -7.90 13.07 2.62
N SER A 216 -6.59 13.33 2.67
CA SER A 216 -6.02 14.65 2.41
C SER A 216 -6.16 15.10 0.95
N ALA A 217 -6.35 14.18 0.00
CA ALA A 217 -6.51 14.50 -1.42
C ALA A 217 -7.98 14.63 -1.86
N ARG A 218 -8.95 14.46 -0.95
CA ARG A 218 -10.37 14.51 -1.30
C ARG A 218 -10.84 15.96 -1.46
N PRO A 219 -11.48 16.32 -2.58
CA PRO A 219 -12.14 17.62 -2.69
C PRO A 219 -13.25 17.74 -1.64
N SER A 220 -13.52 18.96 -1.17
CA SER A 220 -14.52 19.23 -0.12
C SER A 220 -15.90 18.66 -0.44
N ARG A 221 -16.31 18.68 -1.71
CA ARG A 221 -17.57 18.10 -2.20
C ARG A 221 -17.63 16.57 -2.13
N ALA A 222 -16.48 15.88 -2.11
CA ALA A 222 -16.38 14.42 -2.00
C ALA A 222 -16.29 13.92 -0.54
N GLN A 223 -16.27 14.84 0.43
CA GLN A 223 -16.45 14.49 1.83
C GLN A 223 -17.94 14.25 2.07
N GLY A 224 -18.40 13.04 1.76
CA GLY A 224 -19.75 12.61 2.12
C GLY A 224 -19.95 12.82 3.62
N SER A 225 -20.99 13.55 4.00
CA SER A 225 -21.42 13.63 5.39
C SER A 225 -22.01 12.28 5.77
N SER A 226 -21.20 11.40 6.36
CA SER A 226 -21.78 10.25 7.06
C SER A 226 -22.61 10.81 8.22
N PRO A 227 -23.91 10.49 8.31
CA PRO A 227 -24.71 10.94 9.45
C PRO A 227 -24.09 10.40 10.73
N SER A 228 -24.01 11.26 11.76
CA SER A 228 -23.49 10.85 13.08
C SER A 228 -24.34 9.70 13.61
N PRO A 229 -23.72 8.60 14.10
CA PRO A 229 -24.47 7.51 14.70
C PRO A 229 -25.29 8.02 15.88
N LEU A 230 -26.55 7.61 15.95
CA LEU A 230 -27.46 7.99 17.02
C LEU A 230 -27.24 7.10 18.24
N ARG A 231 -27.36 7.66 19.43
CA ARG A 231 -27.56 6.85 20.63
C ARG A 231 -29.01 6.36 20.64
N PRO A 232 -29.27 5.06 20.87
CA PRO A 232 -30.63 4.56 20.99
C PRO A 232 -31.34 5.29 22.14
N PRO A 233 -32.59 5.76 21.98
CA PRO A 233 -33.32 6.45 23.04
C PRO A 233 -33.40 5.64 24.34
N ASP A 234 -33.60 4.33 24.23
CA ASP A 234 -33.68 3.38 25.34
C ASP A 234 -32.38 3.34 26.19
N LEU A 235 -31.28 3.83 25.63
CA LEU A 235 -29.94 3.84 26.23
C LEU A 235 -29.45 5.28 26.52
N LEU A 236 -30.33 6.26 26.42
CA LEU A 236 -30.11 7.64 26.88
C LEU A 236 -30.50 7.80 28.36
N THR A 237 -30.17 6.83 29.19
CA THR A 237 -30.44 6.85 30.63
C THR A 237 -29.15 6.57 31.42
N ASP A 238 -29.09 7.00 32.68
CA ASP A 238 -27.98 6.68 33.58
C ASP A 238 -28.09 5.27 34.19
N ARG A 239 -29.05 4.46 33.73
CA ARG A 239 -29.32 3.13 34.27
C ARG A 239 -28.28 2.13 33.73
N PRO A 240 -27.90 1.12 34.53
CA PRO A 240 -27.07 0.03 34.04
C PRO A 240 -27.75 -0.70 32.87
N ILE A 241 -27.02 -0.93 31.78
CA ILE A 241 -27.56 -1.56 30.57
C ILE A 241 -28.20 -2.93 30.84
N PHE A 242 -27.68 -3.69 31.78
CA PHE A 242 -28.22 -5.00 32.16
C PHE A 242 -29.58 -4.92 32.84
N ASP A 243 -29.90 -3.81 33.51
CA ASP A 243 -31.20 -3.62 34.15
C ASP A 243 -32.24 -3.24 33.09
N ILE A 244 -31.85 -2.39 32.13
CA ILE A 244 -32.69 -2.04 30.97
C ILE A 244 -33.06 -3.30 30.19
N VAL A 245 -32.08 -4.16 29.86
CA VAL A 245 -32.34 -5.41 29.12
C VAL A 245 -33.23 -6.37 29.91
N ARG A 246 -33.12 -6.40 31.25
CA ARG A 246 -33.93 -7.27 32.10
C ARG A 246 -35.38 -6.84 32.16
N GLU A 247 -35.63 -5.53 32.22
CA GLU A 247 -36.97 -4.96 32.40
C GLU A 247 -37.69 -4.73 31.08
N GLU A 248 -36.97 -4.21 30.07
CA GLU A 248 -37.54 -3.79 28.78
C GLU A 248 -37.32 -4.83 27.68
N GLY A 249 -36.45 -5.82 27.92
CA GLY A 249 -36.18 -6.92 26.99
C GLY A 249 -35.00 -6.66 26.04
N PRO A 250 -34.86 -7.47 24.97
CA PRO A 250 -33.70 -7.41 24.08
C PRO A 250 -33.66 -6.10 23.27
N ILE A 251 -32.48 -5.46 23.23
CA ILE A 251 -32.24 -4.22 22.48
C ILE A 251 -31.56 -4.53 21.15
N LEU A 252 -32.19 -4.15 20.04
CA LEU A 252 -31.61 -4.29 18.70
C LEU A 252 -30.80 -3.05 18.30
N LEU A 253 -29.49 -3.22 18.14
CA LEU A 253 -28.59 -2.20 17.60
C LEU A 253 -28.36 -2.43 16.09
N HIS A 254 -28.50 -1.37 15.31
CA HIS A 254 -28.30 -1.39 13.86
C HIS A 254 -27.12 -0.48 13.53
N HIS A 255 -25.93 -1.07 13.41
CA HIS A 255 -24.72 -0.37 13.01
C HIS A 255 -24.67 -0.20 11.48
N PRO A 256 -24.11 0.90 10.94
CA PRO A 256 -23.42 1.99 11.64
C PRO A 256 -24.33 3.14 12.12
N TYR A 257 -25.66 2.99 12.03
CA TYR A 257 -26.62 4.06 12.38
C TYR A 257 -26.75 4.30 13.88
N LYS A 258 -26.52 3.27 14.70
CA LYS A 258 -26.46 3.36 16.16
C LYS A 258 -25.01 3.25 16.65
N VAL A 259 -24.65 3.97 17.71
CA VAL A 259 -23.28 3.96 18.27
C VAL A 259 -22.85 2.55 18.71
N PHE A 260 -21.56 2.22 18.56
CA PHE A 260 -21.00 0.95 19.02
C PHE A 260 -20.68 0.96 20.53
N ASN A 261 -20.19 2.08 21.04
CA ASN A 261 -19.94 2.27 22.47
C ASN A 261 -21.27 2.58 23.17
N THR A 262 -21.98 1.51 23.50
CA THR A 262 -23.25 1.52 24.23
C THR A 262 -23.03 0.93 25.61
#